data_AF-A0A7C3E6U7-F1
#
_entry.id   AF-A0A7C3E6U7-F1
#
_cell.length_a   1.000
_cell.length_b   1.000
_cell.length_c   1.000
_cell.angle_alpha   90.00
_cell.angle_beta   90.00
_cell.angle_gamma   90.00
#
_symmetry.space_group_name_H-M   'P 1'
#
loop_
_entity.id
_entity.type
_entity.pdbx_description
1 polymer ?
#
loop_
_entity_poly.entity_id
_entity_poly.type
_entity_poly.pdbx_seq_one_letter_code
_entity_poly.pdbx_strand_id
1 'polypeptide(L)'
;MVKRGIFAPLLVVLLAFSVLAQSEKASDILPDYIEMDIRTSRLDELADWCRRLGLSDAGSRDELAGRLRDYFGIASSQVASDAQSARSITIESAQSTEYFTLETVNESYARLSGSVLITLMDGDTIHKLKAEEVLFNRTRNILNAKGSVE
;
A
#
# COMPACT_ATOMS: atom_id res chain seq x y z
N MET A 1 64.59 10.83 -61.19
CA MET A 1 63.80 11.59 -60.20
C MET A 1 62.67 10.66 -59.74
N VAL A 2 62.81 9.89 -58.64
CA VAL A 2 62.55 10.25 -57.21
C VAL A 2 61.04 10.52 -57.03
N LYS A 3 60.21 9.74 -56.32
CA LYS A 3 60.39 8.97 -55.07
C LYS A 3 59.62 7.64 -55.06
N ARG A 4 60.25 6.64 -54.44
CA ARG A 4 59.66 5.40 -53.91
C ARG A 4 58.94 5.71 -52.58
N GLY A 5 57.79 5.08 -52.35
CA GLY A 5 57.18 4.89 -51.03
C GLY A 5 56.84 3.41 -50.88
N ILE A 6 57.46 2.77 -49.88
CA ILE A 6 57.38 1.34 -49.54
C ILE A 6 56.57 1.23 -48.23
N PHE A 7 56.03 0.03 -47.96
CA PHE A 7 55.47 -0.51 -46.70
C PHE A 7 53.99 -0.23 -46.46
N ALA A 8 53.12 -1.18 -46.10
CA ALA A 8 53.16 -2.65 -45.94
C ALA A 8 51.69 -3.11 -45.71
N PRO A 9 51.36 -4.40 -45.94
CA PRO A 9 50.00 -4.94 -45.81
C PRO A 9 49.72 -5.38 -44.36
N LEU A 10 48.48 -5.20 -43.88
CA LEU A 10 48.02 -5.80 -42.62
C LEU A 10 46.65 -6.46 -42.89
N LEU A 11 46.67 -7.73 -43.30
CA LEU A 11 46.50 -8.92 -42.44
C LEU A 11 45.06 -9.07 -41.93
N VAL A 12 44.32 -9.85 -42.72
CA VAL A 12 43.12 -10.62 -42.40
C VAL A 12 43.31 -11.37 -41.08
N VAL A 13 42.52 -11.09 -40.04
CA VAL A 13 42.36 -11.96 -38.87
C VAL A 13 40.96 -11.79 -38.24
N LEU A 14 40.25 -12.93 -38.16
CA LEU A 14 39.13 -13.28 -37.28
C LEU A 14 37.71 -12.74 -37.57
N LEU A 15 37.02 -13.46 -38.47
CA LEU A 15 35.69 -14.00 -38.15
C LEU A 15 35.87 -15.13 -37.12
N ALA A 16 35.52 -14.90 -35.86
CA ALA A 16 35.24 -15.96 -34.90
C ALA A 16 34.40 -15.42 -33.73
N PHE A 17 33.30 -16.13 -33.46
CA PHE A 17 32.53 -16.10 -32.22
C PHE A 17 31.68 -14.86 -31.93
N SER A 18 30.49 -14.89 -32.54
CA SER A 18 29.25 -14.63 -31.82
C SER A 18 29.23 -15.32 -30.44
N VAL A 19 28.51 -14.69 -29.51
CA VAL A 19 28.16 -15.19 -28.17
C VAL A 19 29.26 -15.01 -27.13
N LEU A 20 29.15 -13.93 -26.36
CA LEU A 20 29.39 -13.93 -24.92
C LEU A 20 28.56 -12.80 -24.28
N ALA A 21 27.47 -13.21 -23.63
CA ALA A 21 26.78 -12.59 -22.48
C ALA A 21 26.54 -11.07 -22.56
N GLN A 22 25.37 -10.54 -22.91
CA GLN A 22 24.05 -10.80 -22.31
C GLN A 22 24.10 -10.87 -20.77
N SER A 23 24.48 -9.75 -20.14
CA SER A 23 24.32 -9.55 -18.70
C SER A 23 24.26 -8.04 -18.44
N GLU A 24 23.07 -7.41 -18.52
CA GLU A 24 22.83 -6.07 -17.91
C GLU A 24 21.36 -5.60 -18.03
N LYS A 25 20.39 -6.41 -17.58
CA LYS A 25 18.99 -5.96 -17.37
C LYS A 25 18.36 -6.67 -16.17
N ALA A 26 19.14 -6.85 -15.10
CA ALA A 26 18.68 -7.48 -13.85
C ALA A 26 18.11 -6.46 -12.83
N SER A 27 18.22 -5.15 -13.08
CA SER A 27 17.82 -4.11 -12.13
C SER A 27 16.36 -3.64 -12.23
N ASP A 28 15.58 -4.14 -13.21
CA ASP A 28 14.21 -3.69 -13.48
C ASP A 28 13.11 -4.62 -12.90
N ILE A 29 13.47 -5.80 -12.39
CA ILE A 29 12.49 -6.82 -11.92
C ILE A 29 12.22 -6.67 -10.42
N LEU A 30 13.13 -6.00 -9.71
CA LEU A 30 13.08 -5.85 -8.26
C LEU A 30 11.83 -5.08 -7.76
N PRO A 31 11.45 -3.94 -8.38
CA PRO A 31 10.31 -3.16 -7.91
C PRO A 31 8.98 -3.92 -8.01
N ASP A 32 8.81 -4.75 -9.05
CA ASP A 32 7.53 -5.40 -9.36
C ASP A 32 7.16 -6.49 -8.35
N TYR A 33 8.11 -7.32 -7.89
CA TYR A 33 7.80 -8.35 -6.90
C TYR A 33 7.55 -7.73 -5.52
N ILE A 34 8.31 -6.68 -5.15
CA ILE A 34 8.13 -5.99 -3.88
C ILE A 34 6.76 -5.30 -3.85
N GLU A 35 6.35 -4.65 -4.95
CA GLU A 35 5.01 -4.07 -5.04
C GLU A 35 3.92 -5.14 -4.94
N MET A 36 4.11 -6.28 -5.61
CA MET A 36 3.17 -7.40 -5.51
C MET A 36 3.03 -7.89 -4.07
N ASP A 37 4.15 -8.09 -3.38
CA ASP A 37 4.20 -8.53 -1.98
C ASP A 37 3.53 -7.51 -1.05
N ILE A 38 3.84 -6.22 -1.20
CA ILE A 38 3.19 -5.13 -0.44
C ILE A 38 1.67 -5.16 -0.67
N ARG A 39 1.23 -5.37 -1.92
CA ARG A 39 -0.19 -5.36 -2.29
C ARG A 39 -0.95 -6.55 -1.71
N THR A 40 -0.37 -7.74 -1.72
CA THR A 40 -1.04 -8.98 -1.25
C THR A 40 -0.88 -9.23 0.24
N SER A 41 0.05 -8.55 0.91
CA SER A 41 0.28 -8.70 2.34
C SER A 41 -0.89 -8.19 3.18
N ARG A 42 -1.10 -8.87 4.30
CA ARG A 42 -2.04 -8.50 5.36
C ARG A 42 -1.41 -7.44 6.28
N LEU A 43 -2.24 -6.80 7.11
CA LEU A 43 -1.83 -5.69 7.97
C LEU A 43 -0.68 -6.08 8.92
N ASP A 44 -0.80 -7.24 9.57
CA ASP A 44 0.19 -7.81 10.46
C ASP A 44 1.52 -8.10 9.74
N GLU A 45 1.45 -8.66 8.54
CA GLU A 45 2.62 -8.94 7.70
C GLU A 45 3.36 -7.66 7.30
N LEU A 46 2.62 -6.59 6.93
CA LEU A 46 3.21 -5.29 6.63
C LEU A 46 3.83 -4.62 7.87
N ALA A 47 3.21 -4.78 9.04
CA ALA A 47 3.73 -4.25 10.30
C ALA A 47 5.02 -4.95 10.72
N ASP A 48 5.05 -6.28 10.63
CA ASP A 48 6.26 -7.07 10.90
C ASP A 48 7.38 -6.75 9.90
N TRP A 49 7.03 -6.51 8.63
CA TRP A 49 8.00 -6.07 7.63
C TRP A 49 8.57 -4.69 7.95
N CYS A 50 7.72 -3.72 8.31
CA CYS A 50 8.16 -2.41 8.77
C CYS A 50 9.12 -2.52 9.97
N ARG A 51 8.76 -3.32 10.98
CA ARG A 51 9.58 -3.53 12.18
C ARG A 51 10.95 -4.11 11.85
N ARG A 52 11.02 -5.09 10.94
CA ARG A 52 12.28 -5.69 10.46
C ARG A 52 13.19 -4.68 9.76
N LEU A 53 12.60 -3.70 9.09
CA LEU A 53 13.31 -2.62 8.41
C LEU A 53 13.61 -1.41 9.32
N GLY A 54 13.22 -1.46 10.60
CA GLY A 54 13.38 -0.35 11.54
C GLY A 54 12.43 0.83 11.27
N LEU A 55 11.36 0.59 10.51
CA LEU A 55 10.30 1.56 10.25
C LEU A 55 9.23 1.47 11.34
N SER A 56 8.46 2.55 11.51
CA SER A 56 7.25 2.50 12.36
C SER A 56 6.32 1.38 11.89
N ASP A 57 5.80 0.58 12.81
CA ASP A 57 4.87 -0.53 12.58
C ASP A 57 3.42 -0.18 13.00
N ALA A 58 3.19 1.05 13.42
CA ALA A 58 1.87 1.58 13.72
C ALA A 58 1.20 2.20 12.47
N GLY A 59 -0.11 2.03 12.37
CA GLY A 59 -0.94 2.63 11.34
C GLY A 59 -1.93 1.66 10.69
N SER A 60 -2.71 2.21 9.76
CA SER A 60 -3.55 1.47 8.82
C SER A 60 -2.71 0.75 7.76
N ARG A 61 -3.31 -0.22 7.07
CA ARG A 61 -2.64 -1.01 6.03
C ARG A 61 -2.00 -0.12 4.96
N ASP A 62 -2.72 0.91 4.54
CA ASP A 62 -2.27 1.80 3.45
C ASP A 62 -1.11 2.69 3.90
N GLU A 63 -1.08 3.13 5.16
CA GLU A 63 0.05 3.85 5.74
C GLU A 63 1.31 2.98 5.84
N LEU A 64 1.17 1.71 6.24
CA LEU A 64 2.30 0.75 6.28
C LEU A 64 2.81 0.44 4.86
N ALA A 65 1.89 0.18 3.93
CA ALA A 65 2.21 -0.11 2.53
C ALA A 65 2.87 1.09 1.84
N GLY A 66 2.38 2.30 2.08
CA GLY A 66 3.00 3.54 1.58
C GLY A 66 4.43 3.69 2.08
N ARG A 67 4.66 3.47 3.38
CA ARG A 67 5.99 3.53 3.99
C ARG A 67 6.98 2.54 3.39
N LEU A 68 6.51 1.34 3.06
CA LEU A 68 7.32 0.31 2.39
C LEU A 68 7.64 0.71 0.95
N ARG A 69 6.67 1.25 0.20
CA ARG A 69 6.92 1.76 -1.16
C ARG A 69 7.94 2.89 -1.17
N ASP A 70 7.81 3.83 -0.24
CA ASP A 70 8.75 4.93 -0.06
C ASP A 70 10.16 4.41 0.27
N TYR A 71 10.26 3.41 1.15
CA TYR A 71 11.54 2.79 1.52
C TYR A 71 12.23 2.12 0.33
N PHE A 72 11.48 1.42 -0.52
CA PHE A 72 12.02 0.75 -1.71
C PHE A 72 12.09 1.64 -2.95
N GLY A 73 11.70 2.92 -2.85
CA GLY A 73 11.67 3.83 -3.98
C GLY A 73 10.71 3.38 -5.10
N ILE A 74 9.73 2.55 -4.77
CA ILE A 74 8.68 2.17 -5.71
C ILE A 74 7.88 3.44 -5.94
N ALA A 75 7.89 3.93 -7.18
CA ALA A 75 7.06 5.05 -7.57
C ALA A 75 5.63 4.66 -7.24
N SER A 76 5.15 5.18 -6.12
CA SER A 76 3.73 5.23 -5.82
C SER A 76 3.15 5.96 -7.00
N SER A 77 2.62 5.20 -7.97
CA SER A 77 1.45 5.65 -8.68
C SER A 77 0.46 5.86 -7.56
N GLN A 78 0.49 7.06 -6.99
CA GLN A 78 -0.68 7.64 -6.39
C GLN A 78 -1.66 7.60 -7.56
N VAL A 79 -2.37 6.47 -7.66
CA VAL A 79 -3.80 6.55 -7.81
C VAL A 79 -4.14 7.51 -6.69
N ALA A 80 -4.21 8.80 -7.07
CA ALA A 80 -5.03 9.76 -6.37
C ALA A 80 -6.23 8.94 -5.96
N SER A 81 -6.53 8.94 -4.68
CA SER A 81 -7.70 8.32 -4.09
C SER A 81 -8.99 9.00 -4.60
N ASP A 82 -9.10 9.09 -5.92
CA ASP A 82 -10.26 9.38 -6.74
C ASP A 82 -10.71 8.01 -7.26
N ALA A 83 -11.83 7.54 -6.70
CA ALA A 83 -12.52 6.28 -6.99
C ALA A 83 -12.13 5.03 -6.19
N GLN A 84 -11.64 5.17 -4.95
CA GLN A 84 -12.11 4.23 -3.92
C GLN A 84 -13.54 4.67 -3.63
N SER A 85 -14.53 3.82 -3.95
CA SER A 85 -15.98 4.07 -3.73
C SER A 85 -16.15 4.97 -2.52
N ALA A 86 -16.79 6.13 -2.69
CA ALA A 86 -16.87 7.23 -1.73
C ALA A 86 -17.65 6.82 -0.47
N ARG A 87 -17.10 5.83 0.25
CA ARG A 87 -17.73 5.19 1.38
C ARG A 87 -17.36 5.99 2.62
N SER A 88 -18.14 7.02 2.89
CA SER A 88 -17.96 7.87 4.05
C SER A 88 -18.89 7.43 5.17
N ILE A 89 -18.38 7.42 6.41
CA ILE A 89 -19.17 7.16 7.61
C ILE A 89 -19.20 8.45 8.43
N THR A 90 -20.37 9.06 8.55
CA THR A 90 -20.61 10.26 9.35
C THR A 90 -21.42 9.88 10.59
N ILE A 91 -20.92 10.25 11.77
CA ILE A 91 -21.66 10.08 13.03
C ILE A 91 -22.45 11.37 13.27
N GLU A 92 -23.77 11.29 13.18
CA GLU A 92 -24.67 12.44 13.36
C GLU A 92 -24.95 12.70 14.84
N SER A 93 -25.14 11.63 15.63
CA SER A 93 -25.37 11.72 17.06
C SER A 93 -24.89 10.48 17.81
N ALA A 94 -24.38 10.70 19.03
CA ALA A 94 -24.18 9.70 20.05
C ALA A 94 -24.16 10.40 21.42
N GLN A 95 -24.71 9.77 22.46
CA GLN A 95 -24.69 10.34 23.82
C GLN A 95 -23.30 10.27 24.46
N SER A 96 -22.57 9.19 24.20
CA SER A 96 -21.20 9.01 24.66
C SER A 96 -20.36 8.37 23.56
N THR A 97 -19.11 8.82 23.46
CA THR A 97 -18.10 8.29 22.54
C THR A 97 -16.83 8.01 23.31
N GLU A 98 -16.33 6.78 23.20
CA GLU A 98 -15.08 6.34 23.80
C GLU A 98 -14.14 5.82 22.71
N TYR A 99 -12.91 6.32 22.71
CA TYR A 99 -11.86 5.87 21.81
C TYR A 99 -10.83 5.08 22.62
N PHE A 100 -10.49 3.89 22.14
CA PHE A 100 -9.49 3.06 22.79
C PHE A 100 -8.75 2.20 21.78
N THR A 101 -7.55 1.76 22.15
CA THR A 101 -6.74 0.85 21.36
C THR A 101 -6.56 -0.44 22.13
N LEU A 102 -6.83 -1.56 21.49
CA LEU A 102 -6.50 -2.90 22.00
C LEU A 102 -5.06 -3.22 21.59
N GLU A 103 -4.12 -2.99 22.49
CA GLU A 103 -2.68 -3.16 22.25
C GLU A 103 -2.31 -4.58 21.80
N THR A 104 -2.94 -5.61 22.38
CA THR A 104 -2.68 -7.02 22.06
C THR A 104 -2.85 -7.35 20.57
N VAL A 105 -3.76 -6.66 19.89
CA VAL A 105 -4.06 -6.86 18.46
C VAL A 105 -3.77 -5.61 17.62
N ASN A 106 -3.21 -4.56 18.23
CA ASN A 106 -2.95 -3.25 17.61
C ASN A 106 -4.15 -2.68 16.84
N GLU A 107 -5.34 -2.76 17.44
CA GLU A 107 -6.59 -2.30 16.80
C GLU A 107 -7.20 -1.13 17.54
N SER A 108 -7.57 -0.10 16.78
CA SER A 108 -8.23 1.10 17.29
C SER A 108 -9.74 0.99 17.16
N TYR A 109 -10.44 1.31 18.23
CA TYR A 109 -11.89 1.24 18.32
C TYR A 109 -12.49 2.59 18.70
N ALA A 110 -13.70 2.83 18.20
CA ALA A 110 -14.61 3.85 18.70
C ALA A 110 -15.89 3.14 19.18
N ARG A 111 -16.22 3.27 20.46
CA ARG A 111 -17.50 2.85 21.01
C ARG A 111 -18.40 4.07 21.11
N LEU A 112 -19.55 4.00 20.44
CA LEU A 112 -20.61 4.99 20.44
C LEU A 112 -21.79 4.39 21.21
N SER A 113 -22.40 5.15 22.10
CA SER A 113 -23.55 4.67 22.89
C SER A 113 -24.57 5.76 23.14
N GLY A 114 -25.82 5.34 23.29
CA GLY A 114 -26.97 6.19 23.56
C GLY A 114 -27.46 6.92 22.30
N SER A 115 -28.54 6.40 21.71
CA SER A 115 -29.23 6.97 20.54
C SER A 115 -28.25 7.33 19.41
N VAL A 116 -27.50 6.33 18.95
CA VAL A 116 -26.50 6.49 17.91
C VAL A 116 -27.20 6.62 16.55
N LEU A 117 -26.87 7.67 15.79
CA LEU A 117 -27.31 7.87 14.42
C LEU A 117 -26.09 8.02 13.52
N ILE A 118 -25.99 7.17 12.50
CA ILE A 118 -24.87 7.15 11.56
C ILE A 118 -25.42 7.26 10.15
N THR A 119 -24.80 8.13 9.36
CA THR A 119 -25.01 8.23 7.93
C THR A 119 -23.83 7.55 7.23
N LEU A 120 -24.10 6.48 6.47
CA LEU A 120 -23.13 5.84 5.59
C LEU A 120 -23.44 6.27 4.17
N MET A 121 -22.50 6.94 3.52
CA MET A 121 -22.55 7.17 2.09
C MET A 121 -21.79 6.04 1.42
N ASP A 122 -22.28 5.51 0.30
CA ASP A 122 -21.56 4.59 -0.59
C ASP A 122 -21.88 4.97 -2.04
N GLY A 123 -20.97 5.76 -2.63
CA GLY A 123 -21.24 6.45 -3.89
C GLY A 123 -22.41 7.42 -3.72
N ASP A 124 -23.46 7.25 -4.53
CA ASP A 124 -24.68 8.06 -4.47
C ASP A 124 -25.72 7.54 -3.48
N THR A 125 -25.47 6.39 -2.84
CA THR A 125 -26.43 5.78 -1.90
C THR A 125 -26.16 6.28 -0.48
N ILE A 126 -27.20 6.77 0.19
CA ILE A 126 -27.14 7.19 1.58
C ILE A 126 -27.93 6.20 2.42
N HIS A 127 -27.24 5.50 3.31
CA HIS A 127 -27.83 4.66 4.34
C HIS A 127 -27.81 5.41 5.67
N LYS A 128 -28.91 5.34 6.40
CA LYS A 128 -28.97 5.79 7.79
C LYS A 128 -29.10 4.56 8.66
N LEU A 129 -28.29 4.50 9.70
CA LEU A 129 -28.30 3.46 10.70
C LEU A 129 -28.55 4.11 12.04
N LYS A 130 -29.57 3.64 12.75
CA LYS A 130 -29.76 3.97 14.16
C LYS A 130 -29.53 2.74 15.00
N ALA A 131 -28.94 2.93 16.18
CA ALA A 131 -28.69 1.87 17.12
C ALA A 131 -28.55 2.42 18.54
N GLU A 132 -28.61 1.55 19.54
CA GLU A 132 -28.35 1.92 20.93
C GLU A 132 -26.84 2.00 21.21
N GLU A 133 -26.07 1.07 20.64
CA GLU A 133 -24.62 1.03 20.73
C GLU A 133 -24.01 0.67 19.38
N VAL A 134 -22.92 1.33 19.01
CA VAL A 134 -22.11 1.00 17.85
C VAL A 134 -20.66 0.85 18.26
N LEU A 135 -20.05 -0.27 17.92
CA LEU A 135 -18.63 -0.50 18.04
C LEU A 135 -18.00 -0.48 16.66
N PHE A 136 -17.18 0.54 16.41
CA PHE A 136 -16.47 0.71 15.16
C PHE A 136 -14.99 0.37 15.33
N ASN A 137 -14.54 -0.68 14.63
CA ASN A 137 -13.12 -0.99 14.49
C ASN A 137 -12.55 -0.14 13.35
N ARG A 138 -11.78 0.89 13.71
CA ARG A 138 -11.21 1.86 12.77
C ARG A 138 -10.09 1.25 11.93
N THR A 139 -9.36 0.31 12.50
CA THR A 139 -8.25 -0.38 11.81
C THR A 139 -8.76 -1.31 10.72
N ARG A 140 -9.84 -2.05 10.98
CA ARG A 140 -10.42 -3.02 10.03
C ARG A 140 -11.60 -2.46 9.23
N ASN A 141 -12.05 -1.23 9.51
CA ASN A 141 -13.24 -0.62 8.94
C ASN A 141 -14.51 -1.49 9.09
N ILE A 142 -14.69 -2.09 10.27
CA ILE A 142 -15.83 -2.96 10.60
C ILE A 142 -16.71 -2.25 11.61
N LEU A 143 -17.99 -2.11 11.30
CA LEU A 143 -19.01 -1.53 12.16
C LEU A 143 -19.92 -2.63 12.71
N ASN A 144 -20.01 -2.72 14.03
CA ASN A 144 -20.95 -3.61 14.72
C ASN A 144 -21.98 -2.74 15.44
N ALA A 145 -23.26 -2.95 15.14
CA ALA A 145 -24.36 -2.26 15.82
C ALA A 145 -25.09 -3.25 16.74
N LYS A 146 -25.56 -2.76 17.89
CA LYS A 146 -26.30 -3.53 18.88
C LYS A 146 -27.50 -2.74 19.38
N GLY A 147 -28.57 -3.48 19.70
CA GLY A 147 -29.83 -2.95 20.22
C GLY A 147 -30.90 -2.87 19.14
N SER A 148 -31.77 -1.88 19.25
CA SER A 148 -32.82 -1.58 18.29
C SER A 148 -32.23 -0.97 17.00
N VAL A 149 -31.68 -1.82 16.12
CA VAL A 149 -31.05 -1.39 14.87
C VAL A 149 -32.10 -1.18 13.78
N GLU A 150 -32.17 0.04 13.23
CA GLU A 150 -33.06 0.43 12.12
C GLU A 150 -32.33 1.21 11.01
#